data_AF-A0A8D5FI59-F1
#
_entry.id   AF-A0A8D5FI59-F1
#
_cell.length_a   1.000
_cell.length_b   1.000
_cell.length_c   1.000
_cell.angle_alpha   90.00
_cell.angle_beta   90.00
_cell.angle_gamma   90.00
#
_symmetry.space_group_name_H-M   'P 1'
#
loop_
_entity.id
_entity.type
_entity.pdbx_description
1 polymer ?
#
loop_
_entity_poly.entity_id
_entity_poly.type
_entity_poly.pdbx_seq_one_letter_code
_entity_poly.pdbx_strand_id
1 'polypeptide(L)' 'MCQTNVVLNENGNEKLLLENVTALKIVEDGLLITTLFEGEKEFSGMSLDRIDFNEGKVYLFKP' A
#
# COMPACT_ATOMS: atom_id res chain seq x y z
N MET A 1 -15.16 -9.51 6.33
CA MET A 1 -13.76 -9.59 5.89
C MET A 1 -13.28 -8.16 5.70
N CYS A 2 -12.30 -7.71 6.48
CA CYS A 2 -11.74 -6.36 6.30
C CYS A 2 -10.88 -6.40 5.03
N GLN A 3 -11.34 -5.73 3.96
CA GLN A 3 -10.56 -5.59 2.73
C GLN A 3 -9.60 -4.42 2.93
N THR A 4 -8.30 -4.68 2.84
CA THR A 4 -7.27 -3.65 3.03
C THR A 4 -6.93 -3.00 1.69
N ASN A 5 -6.80 -1.68 1.69
CA ASN A 5 -6.40 -0.89 0.53
C ASN A 5 -5.04 -0.23 0.78
N VAL A 6 -4.29 0.05 -0.29
CA VAL A 6 -3.04 0.81 -0.22
C VAL A 6 -3.29 2.20 -0.80
N VAL A 7 -2.89 3.22 -0.06
CA VAL A 7 -3.02 4.63 -0.43
C VAL A 7 -1.67 5.32 -0.36
N LEU A 8 -1.45 6.31 -1.22
CA LEU A 8 -0.34 7.24 -1.13
C LEU A 8 -0.80 8.48 -0.37
N ASN A 9 -0.04 8.90 0.64
CA ASN A 9 -0.27 10.17 1.32
C ASN A 9 0.65 11.24 0.73
N GLU A 10 0.07 12.22 0.04
CA GLU A 10 0.80 13.38 -0.50
C GLU A 10 0.21 14.66 0.06
N ASN A 11 0.95 15.34 0.94
CA ASN A 11 0.56 16.62 1.54
C ASN A 11 -0.84 16.63 2.17
N GLY A 12 -1.24 15.52 2.82
CA GLY A 12 -2.54 15.37 3.46
C GLY A 12 -3.67 14.95 2.52
N ASN A 13 -3.38 14.68 1.24
CA ASN A 13 -4.31 14.04 0.32
C ASN A 13 -4.00 12.54 0.20
N GLU A 14 -5.03 11.72 0.43
CA GLU A 14 -4.96 10.28 0.19
C GLU A 14 -5.31 9.96 -1.25
N LYS A 15 -4.41 9.27 -1.96
CA LYS A 15 -4.65 8.75 -3.30
C LYS A 15 -4.68 7.23 -3.27
N LEU A 16 -5.79 6.63 -3.71
CA LEU A 16 -5.90 5.17 -3.83
C LEU A 16 -4.89 4.64 -4.86
N LEU A 17 -4.08 3.66 -4.44
CA LEU A 17 -3.14 2.96 -5.32
C LEU A 17 -3.64 1.55 -5.65
N LEU A 18 -4.07 0.80 -4.64
CA LEU A 18 -4.56 -0.58 -4.80
C LEU A 18 -5.72 -0.89 -3.88
N GLU A 19 -6.63 -1.71 -4.39
CA GLU A 19 -7.73 -2.30 -3.63
C GLU A 19 -7.48 -3.79 -3.40
N ASN A 20 -8.15 -4.35 -2.37
CA ASN A 20 -8.15 -5.78 -2.09
C ASN A 20 -6.73 -6.37 -1.89
N VAL A 21 -5.90 -5.65 -1.14
CA VAL A 21 -4.52 -6.05 -0.84
C VAL A 21 -4.53 -7.24 0.11
N THR A 22 -3.74 -8.26 -0.23
CA THR A 22 -3.64 -9.53 0.51
C THR A 22 -2.26 -9.74 1.12
N ALA A 23 -1.21 -9.14 0.55
CA ALA A 23 0.14 -9.17 1.10
C ALA A 23 0.93 -7.90 0.75
N LEU A 24 1.87 -7.55 1.60
CA LEU A 24 2.87 -6.50 1.39
C LEU A 24 4.23 -7.01 1.86
N LYS A 25 5.25 -6.80 1.04
CA LYS A 25 6.64 -7.16 1.33
C LYS A 25 7.54 -5.96 1.07
N ILE A 26 8.42 -5.67 2.01
CA ILE A 26 9.50 -4.69 1.83
C ILE A 26 10.63 -5.36 1.05
N VAL A 27 11.11 -4.71 -0.01
CA VAL A 27 12.23 -5.13 -0.86
C VAL A 27 13.29 -4.02 -0.89
N GLU A 28 14.46 -4.29 -1.49
CA GLU A 28 15.60 -3.36 -1.45
C GLU A 28 15.28 -1.96 -1.97
N ASP A 29 14.55 -1.84 -3.08
CA ASP A 29 14.20 -0.55 -3.71
C ASP A 29 12.72 -0.15 -3.50
N GLY A 30 12.02 -0.72 -2.52
CA GLY A 30 10.65 -0.31 -2.21
C GLY A 30 9.74 -1.43 -1.73
N LEU A 31 8.57 -1.57 -2.37
CA LEU A 31 7.51 -2.47 -1.92
C LEU A 31 7.01 -3.38 -3.02
N LEU A 32 6.80 -4.65 -2.69
CA LEU A 32 6.05 -5.61 -3.49
C LEU A 32 4.71 -5.87 -2.82
N ILE A 33 3.61 -5.59 -3.51
CA ILE A 33 2.25 -5.65 -2.97
C ILE A 33 1.41 -6.60 -3.81
N THR A 34 0.77 -7.58 -3.15
CA THR A 34 -0.11 -8.54 -3.79
C THR A 34 -1.57 -8.14 -3.56
N THR A 35 -2.38 -8.13 -4.63
CA THR A 35 -3.83 -7.97 -4.54
C THR A 35 -4.54 -9.28 -4.84
N LEU A 36 -5.79 -9.39 -4.39
CA LEU A 36 -6.61 -10.58 -4.57
C LEU A 36 -6.88 -10.91 -6.05
N PHE A 37 -7.00 -9.89 -6.90
CA PHE A 37 -7.46 -10.05 -8.29
C PHE A 37 -6.41 -9.73 -9.34
N GLU A 38 -5.46 -8.84 -9.05
CA GLU A 38 -4.47 -8.37 -10.04
C GLU A 38 -3.08 -8.98 -9.84
N GLY A 39 -2.85 -9.71 -8.73
CA GLY A 39 -1.55 -10.31 -8.42
C GLY A 39 -0.56 -9.31 -7.83
N GLU A 40 0.72 -9.50 -8.11
CA GLU A 40 1.81 -8.70 -7.53
C GLU A 40 2.09 -7.43 -8.32
N LYS A 41 2.32 -6.31 -7.61
CA LYS A 41 2.78 -5.04 -8.16
C LYS A 41 3.94 -4.49 -7.35
N GLU A 42 4.93 -3.96 -8.05
CA GLU A 42 6.12 -3.35 -7.46
C GLU A 42 5.99 -1.82 -7.43
N PHE A 43 6.40 -1.22 -6.31
CA PHE A 43 6.42 0.21 -6.07
C PHE A 43 7.84 0.62 -5.68
N SER A 44 8.65 0.92 -6.70
CA SER A 44 10.02 1.41 -6.52
C SER A 44 10.05 2.81 -5.90
N GLY A 45 11.00 3.06 -5.01
CA GLY A 45 11.19 4.34 -4.32
C GLY A 45 10.06 4.73 -3.36
N MET A 46 9.18 3.79 -2.99
CA MET A 46 8.12 4.01 -2.01
C MET A 46 8.45 3.32 -0.69
N SER A 47 8.01 3.92 0.41
CA SER A 47 8.17 3.38 1.77
C SER A 47 6.82 3.30 2.49
N LEU A 48 6.74 2.39 3.46
CA LEU A 48 5.59 2.27 4.36
C LEU A 48 5.63 3.41 5.39
N ASP A 49 4.57 4.22 5.45
CA ASP A 49 4.37 5.24 6.49
C ASP A 49 3.72 4.60 7.73
N ARG A 50 2.47 4.13 7.57
CA ARG A 50 1.68 3.51 8.65
C ARG A 50 0.64 2.54 8.12
N ILE A 51 0.10 1.74 9.03
CA ILE A 51 -1.05 0.87 8.79
C ILE A 51 -2.16 1.26 9.75
N ASP A 52 -3.36 1.52 9.20
CA ASP A 52 -4.57 1.73 9.96
C ASP A 52 -5.51 0.52 9.77
N PHE A 53 -5.59 -0.33 10.78
CA PHE A 53 -6.44 -1.53 10.74
C PHE A 53 -7.93 -1.22 10.92
N ASN A 54 -8.28 -0.07 11.48
CA ASN A 54 -9.67 0.34 11.65
C ASN A 54 -10.24 0.86 10.33
N GLU A 55 -9.45 1.60 9.56
CA GLU A 55 -9.81 2.05 8.21
C GLU A 55 -9.56 1.00 7.13
N GLY A 56 -8.79 -0.05 7.44
CA GLY A 56 -8.37 -1.03 6.44
C GLY A 56 -7.45 -0.41 5.40
N LYS A 57 -6.50 0.45 5.82
CA LYS A 57 -5.61 1.17 4.91
C LYS A 57 -4.15 0.99 5.28
N VAL A 58 -3.32 0.87 4.25
CA VAL A 58 -1.87 0.97 4.31
C VAL A 58 -1.46 2.26 3.62
N TYR A 59 -0.70 3.08 4.33
CA TYR A 59 -0.25 4.39 3.86
C TYR A 59 1.19 4.29 3.37
N LEU A 60 1.42 4.72 2.14
CA LEU A 60 2.74 4.86 1.56
C LEU A 60 3.13 6.33 1.47
N PHE A 61 4.43 6.56 1.47
CA PHE A 61 5.03 7.85 1.18
C PHE A 61 6.28 7.67 0.32
N LYS A 62 6.69 8.77 -0.33
CA LYS A 62 7.97 8.85 -1.03
C LYS A 62 8.99 9.55 -0.11
N PRO A 63 10.11 8.91 0.25
CA PRO A 63 11.17 9.51 1.06
C PRO A 63 11.84 10.73 0.42
#